data_AF-A0A0K2SVP0-F1
#
_entry.id   AF-A0A0K2SVP0-F1
#
_cell.length_a   1.000
_cell.length_b   1.000
_cell.length_c   1.000
_cell.angle_alpha   90.00
_cell.angle_beta   90.00
_cell.angle_gamma   90.00
#
_symmetry.space_group_name_H-M   'P 1'
#
loop_
_entity.id
_entity.type
_entity.pdbx_description
1 polymer ?
#
loop_
_entity_poly.entity_id
_entity_poly.type
_entity_poly.pdbx_seq_one_letter_code
_entity_poly.pdbx_strand_id
1 'polypeptide(L)'
;MTKNEKFRIPIQSVVEEKCNKIKFDNSGCTPLFDKISCWPGGQPNTLIIIPCFDEFRGIKYDITKNATRFCYANKTWASKADYNECIPLNGSHKEYLDPEYSDYTHSIYFIGYSISL
;
A
#
# COMPACT_ATOMS: atom_id res chain seq x y z
N MET A 1 32.09 1.21 5.94
CA MET A 1 31.64 0.13 5.05
C MET A 1 30.45 -0.56 5.70
N THR A 2 29.37 -0.73 4.92
CA THR A 2 28.16 -1.54 5.13
C THR A 2 27.31 -1.26 6.39
N LYS A 3 26.47 -0.22 6.33
CA LYS A 3 25.26 -0.12 7.16
C LYS A 3 24.23 -1.12 6.60
N ASN A 4 24.11 -2.26 7.27
CA ASN A 4 23.01 -3.19 7.09
C ASN A 4 21.76 -2.59 7.75
N GLU A 5 21.07 -1.68 7.06
CA GLU A 5 19.70 -1.33 7.40
C GLU A 5 18.81 -2.51 6.97
N LYS A 6 18.63 -3.45 7.90
CA LYS A 6 17.49 -4.38 7.88
C LYS A 6 16.23 -3.52 7.78
N PHE A 7 15.67 -3.46 6.58
CA PHE A 7 14.39 -2.85 6.27
C PHE A 7 13.30 -3.62 7.02
N ARG A 8 13.12 -3.30 8.31
CA ARG A 8 11.93 -3.68 9.07
C ARG A 8 10.81 -2.85 8.48
N ILE A 9 9.87 -3.53 7.83
CA ILE A 9 8.63 -2.93 7.32
C ILE A 9 8.05 -2.07 8.46
N PRO A 10 7.97 -0.74 8.30
CA PRO A 10 7.33 0.08 9.32
C PRO A 10 5.86 -0.32 9.38
N ILE A 11 5.34 -0.49 10.59
CA ILE A 11 3.90 -0.62 10.80
C ILE A 11 3.17 0.51 10.06
N GLN A 12 2.02 0.21 9.46
CA GLN A 12 1.20 1.14 8.67
C GLN A 12 1.05 2.54 9.34
N SER A 13 0.94 2.56 10.66
CA SER A 13 0.83 3.77 11.49
C SER A 13 2.08 4.67 11.46
N VAL A 14 3.28 4.10 11.35
CA VAL A 14 4.54 4.87 11.28
C VAL A 14 4.69 5.55 9.92
N VAL A 15 4.15 4.96 8.85
CA VAL A 15 4.16 5.55 7.51
C VAL A 15 3.22 6.76 7.44
N GLU A 16 2.05 6.65 8.07
CA GLU A 16 1.06 7.73 8.16
C GLU A 16 1.61 8.95 8.91
N GLU A 17 2.27 8.73 10.06
CA GLU A 17 2.89 9.82 10.83
C GLU A 17 4.00 10.54 10.06
N LYS A 18 4.78 9.80 9.27
CA LYS A 18 5.82 10.39 8.41
C LYS A 18 5.22 11.19 7.26
N CYS A 19 4.10 10.73 6.70
CA CYS A 19 3.42 11.40 5.60
C CYS A 19 2.85 12.76 6.01
N ASN A 20 2.20 12.81 7.17
CA ASN A 20 1.62 14.04 7.72
C ASN A 20 2.67 15.08 8.14
N LYS A 21 3.94 14.67 8.31
CA LYS A 21 5.05 15.57 8.61
C LYS A 21 5.73 16.19 7.39
N ILE A 22 5.31 15.85 6.17
CA ILE A 22 5.85 16.46 4.96
C ILE A 22 5.48 17.95 4.98
N LYS A 23 6.50 18.81 5.03
CA LYS A 23 6.29 20.26 4.92
C LYS A 23 5.82 20.59 3.50
N PHE A 24 4.63 21.16 3.39
CA PHE A 24 4.01 21.53 2.13
C PHE A 24 3.66 23.03 2.15
N ASP A 25 3.99 23.71 1.05
CA ASP A 25 3.55 25.08 0.81
C ASP A 25 2.07 25.05 0.41
N ASN A 26 1.22 25.80 1.11
CA ASN A 26 -0.25 25.64 1.12
C ASN A 26 -0.96 26.07 -0.20
N SER A 27 -0.24 26.01 -1.32
CA SER A 27 -0.62 26.49 -2.63
C SER A 27 -1.30 25.42 -3.50
N GLY A 28 -1.34 24.14 -3.07
CA GLY A 28 -2.02 23.05 -3.79
C GLY A 28 -2.62 21.95 -2.91
N CYS A 29 -2.59 20.70 -3.37
CA CYS A 29 -3.12 19.56 -2.61
C CYS A 29 -2.18 19.20 -1.45
N THR A 30 -2.74 19.03 -0.25
CA THR A 30 -1.96 18.67 0.95
C THR A 30 -1.43 17.24 0.87
N PRO A 31 -0.31 16.89 1.53
CA PRO A 31 0.13 15.50 1.63
C PRO A 31 -0.99 14.59 2.13
N LEU A 32 -1.13 13.40 1.53
CA LEU A 32 -2.21 12.47 1.85
C LEU A 32 -1.68 11.04 1.92
N PHE A 33 -2.06 10.31 2.96
CA PHE A 33 -1.84 8.87 3.02
C PHE A 33 -3.12 8.12 2.64
N ASP A 34 -3.05 7.31 1.58
CA ASP A 34 -4.21 6.60 1.01
C ASP A 34 -4.29 5.13 1.47
N LYS A 35 -3.72 4.81 2.64
CA LYS A 35 -3.56 3.44 3.17
C LYS A 35 -2.68 2.50 2.33
N ILE A 36 -2.07 2.99 1.26
CA ILE A 36 -1.13 2.24 0.42
C ILE A 36 0.18 3.01 0.34
N SER A 37 0.13 4.24 -0.15
CA SER A 37 1.31 5.08 -0.32
C SER A 37 1.07 6.50 0.20
N CYS A 38 2.16 7.15 0.57
CA CYS A 38 2.16 8.57 0.94
C CYS A 38 2.30 9.42 -0.32
N TRP A 39 1.29 10.25 -0.58
CA TRP A 39 1.29 11.21 -1.66
C TRP A 39 1.87 12.53 -1.18
N PRO A 40 2.98 13.01 -1.77
CA PRO A 40 3.49 14.34 -1.46
C PRO A 40 2.51 15.40 -1.96
N GLY A 41 2.47 16.54 -1.27
CA GLY A 41 1.67 17.66 -1.74
C GLY A 41 2.19 18.19 -3.07
N GLY A 42 1.28 18.66 -3.92
CA GLY A 42 1.58 19.06 -5.28
C GLY A 42 0.74 20.23 -5.76
N GLN A 43 1.15 20.82 -6.89
CA GLN A 43 0.44 21.95 -7.49
C GLN A 43 -0.97 21.57 -7.94
N PRO A 44 -1.94 22.49 -7.88
CA PRO A 44 -3.28 22.25 -8.39
C PRO A 44 -3.25 21.95 -9.89
N ASN A 45 -4.18 21.12 -10.34
CA ASN A 45 -4.31 20.70 -11.75
C ASN A 45 -3.06 19.97 -12.30
N THR A 46 -2.37 19.21 -11.45
CA THR A 46 -1.15 18.47 -11.81
C THR A 46 -1.29 17.00 -11.46
N LEU A 47 -0.69 16.14 -12.28
CA LEU A 47 -0.57 14.71 -12.03
C LEU A 47 0.71 14.44 -11.23
N ILE A 48 0.54 13.91 -10.03
CA ILE A 48 1.62 13.59 -9.10
C ILE A 48 2.05 12.15 -9.33
N ILE A 49 3.34 11.92 -9.40
CA ILE A 49 3.96 10.64 -9.72
C ILE A 49 4.83 10.22 -8.53
N ILE A 50 4.65 8.99 -8.07
CA ILE A 50 5.49 8.38 -7.04
C ILE A 50 5.95 6.99 -7.52
N PRO A 51 7.12 6.51 -7.09
CA PRO A 51 7.53 5.14 -7.37
C PRO A 51 6.58 4.15 -6.69
N CYS A 52 6.38 2.98 -7.31
CA CYS A 52 5.70 1.86 -6.66
C CYS A 52 6.46 1.43 -5.39
N PHE A 53 5.75 0.81 -4.46
CA PHE A 53 6.33 0.27 -3.22
C PHE A 53 7.08 -1.03 -3.49
N ASP A 54 8.12 -1.31 -2.71
CA ASP A 54 8.90 -2.56 -2.82
C ASP A 54 8.10 -3.77 -2.32
N GLU A 55 7.41 -3.59 -1.18
CA GLU A 55 6.60 -4.63 -0.56
C GLU A 55 5.31 -4.05 0.04
N PHE A 56 4.19 -4.71 -0.21
CA PHE A 56 2.92 -4.42 0.44
C PHE A 56 2.24 -5.71 0.87
N ARG A 57 1.92 -5.80 2.17
CA ARG A 57 1.30 -6.99 2.78
C ARG A 57 2.07 -8.29 2.50
N GLY A 58 3.40 -8.23 2.44
CA GLY A 58 4.26 -9.39 2.18
C GLY A 58 4.40 -9.79 0.71
N ILE A 59 3.80 -9.02 -0.22
CA ILE A 59 3.95 -9.23 -1.67
C ILE A 59 4.92 -8.18 -2.21
N LYS A 60 5.87 -8.61 -3.04
CA LYS A 60 6.85 -7.73 -3.68
C LYS A 60 6.36 -7.22 -5.03
N TYR A 61 6.56 -5.94 -5.28
CA TYR A 61 6.10 -5.24 -6.47
C TYR A 61 7.26 -4.66 -7.28
N ASP A 62 7.00 -4.41 -8.56
CA ASP A 62 7.98 -3.84 -9.46
C ASP A 62 8.16 -2.33 -9.20
N ILE A 63 9.28 -1.97 -8.58
CA ILE A 63 9.64 -0.58 -8.25
C ILE A 63 10.14 0.23 -9.45
N THR A 64 10.32 -0.40 -10.63
CA THR A 64 10.70 0.32 -11.85
C THR A 64 9.54 1.14 -12.42
N LYS A 65 8.33 0.85 -11.94
CA LYS A 65 7.08 1.46 -12.33
C LYS A 65 6.65 2.54 -11.34
N ASN A 66 5.76 3.40 -11.81
CA ASN A 66 5.27 4.54 -11.04
C ASN A 66 3.76 4.48 -10.88
N ALA A 67 3.29 4.87 -9.70
CA ALA A 67 1.89 5.15 -9.44
C ALA A 67 1.62 6.64 -9.66
N THR A 68 0.39 6.96 -10.06
CA THR A 68 0.00 8.35 -10.33
C THR A 68 -1.28 8.73 -9.61
N ARG A 69 -1.41 10.00 -9.21
CA ARG A 69 -2.63 10.56 -8.64
C ARG A 69 -2.81 12.00 -9.08
N PHE A 70 -4.02 12.33 -9.49
CA PHE A 70 -4.35 13.68 -9.93
C PHE A 70 -4.72 14.59 -8.76
N CYS A 71 -4.14 15.78 -8.73
CA CYS A 71 -4.54 16.89 -7.87
C CYS A 71 -5.43 17.84 -8.67
N TYR A 72 -6.69 17.99 -8.28
CA TYR A 72 -7.62 18.88 -8.98
C TYR A 72 -7.27 20.36 -8.76
N ALA A 73 -7.75 21.23 -9.67
CA ALA A 73 -7.68 22.68 -9.50
C ALA A 73 -8.34 23.17 -8.19
N ASN A 74 -9.33 22.41 -7.69
CA ASN A 74 -10.02 22.65 -6.42
C ASN A 74 -9.18 22.28 -5.18
N LYS A 75 -7.88 21.97 -5.34
CA LYS A 75 -6.96 21.54 -4.26
C LYS A 75 -7.40 20.26 -3.55
N THR A 76 -8.19 19.45 -4.23
CA THR A 76 -8.66 18.14 -3.76
C THR A 76 -7.98 17.03 -4.52
N TRP A 77 -7.70 15.93 -3.83
CA TRP A 77 -7.18 14.73 -4.47
C TRP A 77 -8.27 13.99 -5.23
N ALA A 78 -7.87 13.32 -6.32
CA ALA A 78 -8.69 12.28 -6.93
C ALA A 78 -9.11 11.22 -5.90
N SER A 79 -10.30 10.65 -6.05
CA SER A 79 -10.86 9.66 -5.12
C SER A 79 -10.01 8.38 -5.04
N LYS A 80 -9.28 8.07 -6.12
CA LYS A 80 -8.40 6.91 -6.23
C LYS A 80 -7.10 7.32 -6.91
N ALA A 81 -6.02 6.67 -6.51
CA ALA A 81 -4.76 6.73 -7.24
C ALA A 81 -4.66 5.56 -8.23
N ASP A 82 -3.94 5.79 -9.32
CA ASP A 82 -3.70 4.82 -10.37
C ASP A 82 -2.40 4.05 -10.07
N TYR A 83 -2.57 2.84 -9.54
CA TYR A 83 -1.50 1.86 -9.28
C TYR A 83 -1.43 0.78 -10.37
N ASN A 84 -2.02 1.02 -11.55
CA ASN A 84 -2.16 0.00 -12.60
C ASN A 84 -0.82 -0.57 -13.10
N GLU A 85 0.24 0.23 -13.01
CA GLU A 85 1.61 -0.18 -13.37
C GLU A 85 2.33 -0.92 -12.23
N CYS A 86 1.82 -0.88 -11.00
CA CYS A 86 2.43 -1.58 -9.87
C CYS A 86 2.04 -3.06 -9.91
N ILE A 87 2.78 -3.84 -10.67
CA ILE A 87 2.59 -5.29 -10.81
C ILE A 87 3.43 -6.08 -9.80
N PRO A 88 2.94 -7.21 -9.27
CA PRO A 88 3.71 -8.08 -8.40
C PRO A 88 4.83 -8.79 -9.18
N LEU A 89 6.04 -8.84 -8.64
CA LEU A 89 7.21 -9.46 -9.29
C LEU A 89 7.13 -10.98 -9.33
N ASN A 90 6.53 -11.59 -8.31
CA ASN A 90 6.22 -13.01 -8.33
C ASN A 90 4.81 -13.16 -8.91
N GLY A 91 4.71 -13.56 -10.18
CA GLY A 91 3.43 -13.87 -10.87
C GLY A 91 2.62 -15.03 -10.28
N SER A 92 2.84 -15.36 -9.01
CA SER A 92 2.29 -16.51 -8.31
C SER A 92 2.43 -16.32 -6.80
N HIS A 93 1.68 -15.37 -6.24
CA HIS A 93 0.96 -15.70 -5.01
C HIS A 93 -0.52 -15.55 -5.33
N LYS A 94 -1.03 -16.53 -6.08
CA LYS A 94 -2.33 -17.15 -5.77
C LYS A 94 -2.21 -17.88 -4.41
N GLU A 95 -1.76 -17.11 -3.43
CA GLU A 95 -1.61 -17.41 -2.03
C GLU A 95 -1.68 -16.05 -1.28
N TYR A 96 -2.55 -15.15 -1.77
CA TYR A 96 -3.65 -14.81 -0.90
C TYR A 96 -4.36 -16.15 -0.68
N LEU A 97 -3.92 -16.91 0.32
CA LEU A 97 -4.89 -17.68 1.07
C LEU A 97 -5.81 -16.58 1.55
N ASP A 98 -6.90 -16.36 0.82
CA ASP A 98 -8.03 -15.66 1.36
C ASP A 98 -8.15 -16.16 2.80
N PRO A 99 -8.23 -15.28 3.82
CA PRO A 99 -8.59 -15.74 5.15
C PRO A 99 -9.84 -16.64 5.11
N GLU A 100 -10.66 -16.49 4.06
CA GLU A 100 -11.75 -17.39 3.68
C GLU A 100 -11.33 -18.87 3.52
N TYR A 101 -10.23 -19.23 2.83
CA TYR A 101 -9.86 -20.64 2.63
C TYR A 101 -9.27 -21.30 3.90
N SER A 102 -8.55 -20.53 4.72
CA SER A 102 -8.01 -21.04 6.00
C SER A 102 -9.12 -21.31 7.01
N ASP A 103 -10.17 -20.48 7.05
CA ASP A 103 -11.25 -20.57 8.04
C ASP A 103 -12.11 -21.85 7.88
N TYR A 104 -12.36 -22.28 6.65
CA TYR A 104 -13.11 -23.52 6.39
C TYR A 104 -12.37 -24.77 6.87
N THR A 105 -11.04 -24.81 6.73
CA THR A 105 -10.26 -25.98 7.16
C THR A 105 -10.31 -26.14 8.68
N HIS A 106 -10.26 -25.01 9.42
CA HIS A 106 -10.43 -25.02 10.87
C HIS A 106 -11.84 -25.44 11.29
N SER A 107 -12.86 -24.96 10.58
CA SER A 107 -14.26 -25.32 10.85
C SER A 107 -14.53 -26.81 10.63
N ILE A 108 -14.05 -27.38 9.51
CA ILE A 108 -14.21 -28.82 9.20
C ILE A 108 -13.48 -29.68 10.25
N TYR A 109 -12.27 -29.28 10.66
CA TYR A 109 -11.50 -29.99 11.69
C TYR A 109 -12.21 -29.97 13.05
N PHE A 110 -12.76 -28.82 13.46
CA PHE A 110 -13.47 -28.68 14.72
C PHE A 110 -14.77 -29.49 14.77
N ILE A 111 -15.53 -29.49 13.66
CA ILE A 111 -16.73 -30.31 13.51
C ILE A 111 -16.37 -31.80 13.53
N GLY A 112 -15.34 -32.22 12.79
CA GLY A 112 -14.88 -33.62 12.78
C GLY A 112 -14.41 -34.11 14.15
N TYR A 113 -13.72 -33.26 14.91
CA TYR A 113 -13.30 -33.56 16.28
C TYR A 113 -14.50 -33.69 17.22
N SER A 114 -15.53 -32.84 17.06
CA SER A 114 -16.74 -32.88 17.89
C SER A 114 -17.60 -34.13 17.68
N ILE A 115 -17.63 -34.68 16.46
CA ILE A 115 -18.37 -35.92 16.14
C ILE A 115 -17.62 -37.17 16.61
N SER A 116 -16.29 -37.07 16.74
CA SER A 116 -15.42 -38.18 17.14
C SER A 116 -15.29 -38.32 18.66
N LEU A 117 -15.74 -37.32 19.43
CA LEU A 117 -15.75 -37.31 20.90
C LEU A 117 -17.06 -37.91 21.44
#